data_AF-A0A2D3TBG8-F1
#
_entry.id   AF-A0A2D3TBG8-F1
#
_cell.length_a   1.000
_cell.length_b   1.000
_cell.length_c   1.000
_cell.angle_alpha   90.00
_cell.angle_beta   90.00
_cell.angle_gamma   90.00
#
_symmetry.space_group_name_H-M   'P 1'
#
loop_
_entity.id
_entity.type
_entity.pdbx_description
1 polymer ?
#
loop_
_entity_poly.entity_id
_entity_poly.type
_entity_poly.pdbx_seq_one_letter_code
_entity_poly.pdbx_strand_id
1 'polypeptide(L)'
;MKEIRYRLTAWGNWAGTRVGTEYPLSSWPVPMASSDIRPMLPDNEAEKVDRAVARLKHFDSLGYEIVVAYYRGKASCRAIGRKINKRADYITACLSRAEAYIAGQVDVLLNIT
;
A
#
# COMPACT_ATOMS: atom_id res chain seq x y z
N MET A 1 3.50 14.41 -2.63
CA MET A 1 3.42 13.06 -3.25
C MET A 1 4.64 12.16 -2.99
N LYS A 2 5.89 12.62 -3.15
CA LYS A 2 7.08 11.75 -2.92
C LYS A 2 7.11 11.16 -1.50
N GLU A 3 6.76 11.97 -0.50
CA GLU A 3 6.73 11.56 0.91
C GLU A 3 5.68 10.48 1.20
N ILE A 4 4.43 10.64 0.72
CA ILE A 4 3.40 9.61 0.95
C ILE A 4 3.74 8.29 0.25
N ARG A 5 4.37 8.33 -0.94
CA ARG A 5 4.83 7.11 -1.63
C ARG A 5 5.92 6.40 -0.84
N TYR A 6 6.83 7.16 -0.23
CA TYR A 6 7.85 6.59 0.65
C TYR A 6 7.21 5.93 1.87
N ARG A 7 6.28 6.62 2.55
CA ARG A 7 5.54 6.07 3.69
C ARG A 7 4.72 4.84 3.32
N LEU A 8 4.02 4.84 2.19
CA LEU A 8 3.28 3.67 1.69
C LEU A 8 4.20 2.51 1.32
N THR A 9 5.39 2.80 0.79
CA THR A 9 6.41 1.77 0.54
C THR A 9 6.89 1.15 1.83
N ALA A 10 7.15 1.97 2.85
CA ALA A 10 7.57 1.51 4.16
C ALA A 10 6.46 0.75 4.90
N TRP A 11 5.21 1.21 4.81
CA TRP A 11 4.03 0.53 5.34
C TRP A 11 3.85 -0.83 4.65
N GLY A 12 4.03 -0.91 3.32
CA GLY A 12 3.95 -2.18 2.60
C GLY A 12 4.98 -3.21 3.07
N ASN A 13 6.14 -2.76 3.53
CA ASN A 13 7.17 -3.63 4.13
C ASN A 13 6.79 -4.03 5.57
N TRP A 14 6.29 -3.09 6.36
CA TRP A 14 5.80 -3.33 7.72
C TRP A 14 4.59 -4.30 7.75
N ALA A 15 3.59 -4.07 6.91
CA ALA A 15 2.40 -4.92 6.78
C ALA A 15 2.71 -6.31 6.17
N GLY A 16 3.85 -6.46 5.50
CA GLY A 16 4.36 -7.74 5.01
C GLY A 16 5.08 -8.58 6.07
N THR A 17 5.64 -7.94 7.10
CA THR A 17 6.45 -8.61 8.14
C THR A 17 5.63 -9.05 9.36
N ARG A 18 4.47 -8.43 9.63
CA ARG A 18 3.60 -8.73 10.78
C ARG A 18 2.34 -9.52 10.44
N VAL A 19 2.46 -10.69 9.82
CA VAL A 19 1.32 -11.63 9.68
C VAL A 19 1.38 -12.66 10.81
N GLY A 20 0.87 -12.25 11.98
CA GLY A 20 0.75 -13.09 13.18
C GLY A 20 -0.48 -14.01 13.21
N THR A 21 -1.35 -13.96 12.20
CA THR A 21 -2.45 -14.93 12.03
C THR A 21 -2.72 -15.14 10.53
N GLU A 22 -2.43 -16.34 10.05
CA GLU A 22 -3.26 -17.08 9.08
C GLU A 22 -3.72 -16.37 7.79
N TYR A 23 -2.80 -15.82 7.00
CA TYR A 23 -3.00 -15.74 5.55
C TYR A 23 -1.67 -16.05 4.88
N PRO A 24 -1.59 -17.02 3.95
CA PRO A 24 -0.32 -17.39 3.35
C PRO A 24 0.32 -16.16 2.74
N LEU A 25 1.54 -15.87 3.20
CA LEU A 25 2.50 -15.03 2.51
C LEU A 25 2.48 -15.49 1.06
N SER A 26 2.00 -14.57 0.22
CA SER A 26 2.08 -14.61 -1.23
C SER A 26 1.41 -15.81 -1.92
N SER A 27 0.22 -15.59 -2.47
CA SER A 27 -0.18 -16.22 -3.74
C SER A 27 0.62 -15.68 -4.95
N TRP A 28 1.83 -15.15 -4.72
CA TRP A 28 2.70 -14.59 -5.74
C TRP A 28 4.15 -15.05 -5.52
N PRO A 29 4.75 -15.83 -6.43
CA PRO A 29 6.03 -16.48 -6.20
C PRO A 29 7.16 -15.47 -6.45
N VAL A 30 7.52 -14.68 -5.44
CA VAL A 30 8.77 -13.92 -5.47
C VAL A 30 9.46 -14.08 -4.12
N PRO A 31 10.66 -14.70 -4.06
CA PRO A 31 11.41 -14.85 -2.82
C PRO A 31 11.80 -13.49 -2.24
N MET A 32 11.61 -13.29 -0.94
CA MET A 32 12.14 -12.12 -0.22
C MET A 32 13.65 -12.28 -0.03
N ALA A 33 14.45 -11.35 -0.57
CA ALA A 33 15.89 -11.31 -0.35
C ALA A 33 16.25 -10.78 1.06
N SER A 34 17.26 -11.40 1.68
CA SER A 34 17.69 -11.24 3.09
C SER A 34 18.53 -9.98 3.40
N SER A 35 18.62 -9.02 2.50
CA SER A 35 19.46 -7.82 2.65
C SER A 35 18.62 -6.54 2.53
N ASP A 36 17.61 -6.42 3.39
CA ASP A 36 16.61 -5.36 3.28
C ASP A 36 16.96 -4.15 4.15
N ILE A 37 17.76 -3.22 3.61
CA ILE A 37 17.73 -1.80 4.01
C ILE A 37 16.44 -1.19 3.46
N ARG A 38 15.30 -1.80 3.78
CA ARG A 38 13.99 -1.31 3.37
C ARG A 38 13.53 -0.33 4.44
N PRO A 39 13.05 0.86 4.05
CA PRO A 39 12.48 1.76 5.02
C PRO A 39 11.32 1.03 5.72
N MET A 40 11.40 0.96 7.05
CA MET A 40 10.32 0.48 7.92
C MET A 40 9.85 1.67 8.74
N LEU A 41 8.54 1.88 8.76
CA LEU A 41 7.93 2.89 9.63
C LEU A 41 7.91 2.38 11.07
N PRO A 42 8.04 3.27 12.07
CA PRO A 42 7.77 2.91 13.45
C PRO A 42 6.29 2.51 13.60
N ASP A 43 6.00 1.57 14.50
CA ASP A 43 4.67 0.96 14.65
C ASP A 43 3.53 1.98 14.75
N ASN A 44 3.71 3.05 15.53
CA ASN A 44 2.70 4.11 15.70
C ASN A 44 2.35 4.80 14.36
N GLU A 45 3.36 5.15 13.56
CA GLU A 45 3.11 5.75 12.24
C GLU A 45 2.54 4.72 11.26
N ALA A 46 3.02 3.48 11.31
CA ALA A 46 2.53 2.41 10.46
C ALA A 46 1.05 2.10 10.71
N GLU A 47 0.60 2.09 11.98
CA GLU A 47 -0.81 1.93 12.35
C GLU A 47 -1.69 3.08 11.86
N LYS A 48 -1.20 4.32 11.91
CA LYS A 48 -1.92 5.48 11.36
C LYS A 48 -2.09 5.36 9.85
N VAL A 49 -1.03 4.97 9.14
CA VAL A 49 -1.09 4.71 7.69
C VAL A 49 -2.02 3.53 7.38
N ASP A 50 -1.95 2.45 8.15
CA ASP A 50 -2.80 1.27 7.98
C ASP A 50 -4.28 1.62 8.14
N ARG A 51 -4.62 2.40 9.17
CA ARG A 51 -5.98 2.91 9.38
C ARG A 51 -6.45 3.77 8.21
N ALA A 52 -5.59 4.63 7.65
CA ALA A 52 -5.92 5.45 6.50
C ALA A 52 -6.16 4.60 5.24
N VAL A 53 -5.35 3.57 5.02
CA VAL A 53 -5.53 2.60 3.92
C VAL A 53 -6.80 1.77 4.13
N ALA A 54 -7.08 1.27 5.34
CA ALA A 54 -8.30 0.52 5.64
C ALA A 54 -9.57 1.35 5.40
N ARG A 55 -9.54 2.65 5.76
CA ARG A 55 -10.64 3.57 5.47
C ARG A 55 -10.90 3.74 3.98
N LEU A 56 -9.87 3.70 3.13
CA LEU A 56 -10.04 3.79 1.68
C LEU A 56 -10.97 2.70 1.14
N LYS A 57 -10.98 1.49 1.73
CA LYS A 57 -11.84 0.38 1.31
C LYS A 57 -13.34 0.73 1.31
N HIS A 58 -13.78 1.62 2.20
CA HIS A 58 -15.18 2.04 2.28
C HIS A 58 -15.59 3.04 1.20
N PHE A 59 -14.63 3.80 0.65
CA PHE A 59 -14.90 4.85 -0.34
C PHE A 59 -14.53 4.43 -1.76
N ASP A 60 -13.43 3.69 -1.90
CA ASP A 60 -12.89 3.22 -3.17
C ASP A 60 -12.25 1.83 -2.96
N SER A 61 -13.08 0.79 -3.09
CA SER A 61 -12.64 -0.60 -2.93
C SER A 61 -11.59 -1.00 -3.96
N LEU A 62 -11.72 -0.52 -5.20
CA LEU A 62 -10.76 -0.77 -6.27
C LEU A 62 -9.43 -0.07 -5.98
N GLY A 63 -9.46 1.20 -5.56
CA GLY A 63 -8.29 1.95 -5.14
C GLY A 63 -7.55 1.26 -3.98
N TYR A 64 -8.29 0.75 -3.00
CA TYR A 64 -7.73 -0.08 -1.92
C TYR A 64 -7.00 -1.32 -2.46
N GLU A 65 -7.64 -2.11 -3.32
CA GLU A 65 -7.02 -3.32 -3.89
C GLU A 65 -5.75 -2.99 -4.69
N ILE A 66 -5.78 -1.90 -5.46
CA ILE A 66 -4.62 -1.43 -6.24
C ILE A 66 -3.48 -1.01 -5.30
N VAL A 67 -3.75 -0.25 -4.24
CA VAL A 67 -2.75 0.17 -3.24
C VAL A 67 -2.11 -1.03 -2.55
N VAL A 68 -2.92 -2.00 -2.11
CA VAL A 68 -2.42 -3.22 -1.46
C VAL A 68 -1.58 -4.04 -2.45
N ALA A 69 -2.06 -4.26 -3.67
CA ALA A 69 -1.32 -5.01 -4.68
C ALA A 69 0.00 -4.33 -5.05
N TYR A 70 0.02 -3.00 -5.14
CA TYR A 70 1.21 -2.24 -5.52
C TYR A 70 2.24 -2.15 -4.39
N TYR A 71 1.84 -1.72 -3.20
CA TYR A 71 2.78 -1.43 -2.10
C TYR A 71 3.13 -2.65 -1.25
N ARG A 72 2.15 -3.53 -0.97
CA ARG A 72 2.37 -4.77 -0.20
C ARG A 72 2.76 -5.93 -1.13
N GLY A 73 2.02 -6.11 -2.22
CA GLY A 73 2.26 -7.17 -3.19
C GLY A 73 3.41 -6.91 -4.17
N LYS A 74 3.98 -5.69 -4.18
CA LYS A 74 5.04 -5.24 -5.11
C LYS A 74 4.69 -5.46 -6.59
N ALA A 75 3.40 -5.52 -6.91
CA ALA A 75 2.93 -5.70 -8.28
C ALA A 75 3.02 -4.37 -9.05
N SER A 76 3.54 -4.40 -10.28
CA SER A 76 3.53 -3.22 -11.15
C SER A 76 2.12 -2.89 -11.64
N CYS A 77 1.85 -1.61 -11.94
CA CYS A 77 0.56 -1.19 -12.53
C CYS A 77 0.20 -1.96 -13.80
N ARG A 78 1.20 -2.40 -14.58
CA ARG A 78 1.01 -3.26 -15.76
C ARG A 78 0.54 -4.67 -15.37
N ALA A 79 1.13 -5.26 -14.33
CA ALA A 79 0.73 -6.58 -13.83
C ALA A 79 -0.70 -6.54 -13.28
N ILE A 80 -1.02 -5.51 -12.49
CA ILE A 80 -2.36 -5.28 -11.96
C ILE A 80 -3.36 -5.08 -13.10
N GLY A 81 -3.05 -4.22 -14.08
CA GLY A 81 -3.89 -3.96 -15.24
C GLY A 81 -4.19 -5.20 -16.07
N ARG A 82 -3.20 -6.08 -16.28
CA ARG A 82 -3.41 -7.38 -16.94
C ARG A 82 -4.39 -8.26 -16.17
N LYS A 83 -4.29 -8.30 -14.84
CA LYS A 83 -5.15 -9.14 -13.99
C LYS A 83 -6.62 -8.68 -14.00
N ILE A 84 -6.86 -7.37 -14.05
CA ILE A 84 -8.21 -6.79 -14.03
C ILE A 84 -8.71 -6.35 -15.43
N ASN A 85 -7.99 -6.72 -16.49
CA ASN A 85 -8.27 -6.36 -17.88
C ASN A 85 -8.48 -4.84 -18.11
N LYS A 86 -7.59 -4.02 -17.54
CA LYS A 86 -7.57 -2.56 -17.70
C LYS A 86 -6.21 -2.06 -18.18
N ARG A 87 -6.20 -0.93 -18.87
CA ARG A 87 -4.96 -0.27 -19.29
C ARG A 87 -4.15 0.18 -18.08
N ALA A 88 -2.82 0.08 -18.16
CA ALA A 88 -1.92 0.48 -17.08
C ALA A 88 -2.08 1.96 -16.67
N ASP A 89 -2.44 2.84 -17.63
CA ASP A 89 -2.67 4.27 -17.36
C ASP A 89 -3.88 4.48 -16.46
N TYR A 90 -4.95 3.69 -16.65
CA TYR A 90 -6.12 3.70 -15.78
C TYR A 90 -5.76 3.28 -14.35
N ILE A 91 -4.94 2.23 -14.21
CA ILE A 91 -4.44 1.79 -12.89
C ILE A 91 -3.60 2.87 -12.23
N THR A 92 -2.73 3.53 -13.00
CA THR A 92 -1.85 4.59 -12.49
C THR A 92 -2.63 5.81 -12.04
N ALA A 93 -3.71 6.15 -12.75
CA ALA A 93 -4.64 7.21 -12.34
C ALA A 93 -5.40 6.84 -11.05
N CYS A 94 -5.91 5.61 -10.95
CA CYS A 94 -6.59 5.13 -9.73
C CYS A 94 -5.63 5.12 -8.53
N LEU A 95 -4.41 4.61 -8.72
CA LEU A 95 -3.36 4.61 -7.70
C LEU A 95 -3.04 6.04 -7.24
N SER A 96 -2.90 6.99 -8.17
CA SER A 96 -2.60 8.39 -7.83
C SER A 96 -3.73 9.05 -7.03
N ARG A 97 -4.99 8.75 -7.37
CA ARG A 97 -6.17 9.22 -6.60
C ARG A 97 -6.20 8.63 -5.20
N ALA A 98 -5.95 7.33 -5.09
CA ALA A 98 -5.88 6.63 -3.81
C ALA A 98 -4.75 7.19 -2.92
N GLU A 99 -3.56 7.41 -3.50
CA GLU A 99 -2.43 8.05 -2.82
C GLU A 99 -2.77 9.44 -2.29
N ALA A 100 -3.49 10.26 -3.07
CA ALA A 100 -3.89 11.59 -2.66
C ALA A 100 -4.90 11.56 -1.49
N TYR A 101 -5.87 10.63 -1.53
CA TYR A 101 -6.80 10.44 -0.42
C TYR A 101 -6.07 10.00 0.86
N ILE A 102 -5.18 9.02 0.76
CA ILE A 102 -4.42 8.53 1.91
C ILE A 102 -3.51 9.63 2.46
N ALA A 103 -2.87 10.42 1.60
CA ALA A 103 -2.05 11.56 2.02
C ALA A 103 -2.85 12.55 2.89
N GLY A 104 -4.07 12.90 2.46
CA GLY A 104 -4.95 13.78 3.23
C GLY A 104 -5.37 13.18 4.57
N GLN A 105 -5.71 11.88 4.60
CA GLN A 105 -6.06 11.21 5.86
C GLN A 105 -4.87 11.10 6.83
N VAL A 106 -3.68 10.80 6.32
CA VAL A 106 -2.46 10.68 7.14
C VAL A 106 -2.06 12.04 7.70
N ASP A 107 -2.15 13.12 6.91
CA ASP A 107 -1.90 14.48 7.38
C ASP A 107 -2.81 14.85 8.55
N VAL A 108 -4.12 14.58 8.41
CA VAL A 108 -5.10 14.77 9.49
C VAL A 108 -4.75 13.93 10.73
N LEU A 109 -4.39 12.65 10.57
CA LEU A 109 -4.05 11.76 11.71
C LEU A 109 -2.74 12.10 12.41
N LEU A 110 -1.84 12.84 11.76
CA LEU A 110 -0.57 13.27 12.35
C LEU A 110 -0.68 14.64 13.00
N ASN A 111 -1.49 15.55 12.44
CA ASN A 111 -1.69 16.89 12.96
C ASN A 111 -2.70 16.97 14.12
N ILE A 112 -3.41 15.87 14.43
CA ILE A 112 -4.34 15.76 15.58
C ILE A 112 -3.64 15.26 16.86
N THR A 113 -2.36 14.87 16.78
CA THR A 113 -1.51 14.48 17.92
C THR A 113 -0.57 15.59 18.31
#